data_AF-A0AAN4YZ21-F1
#
_entry.id   AF-A0AAN4YZ21-F1
#
_cell.length_a   1.000
_cell.length_b   1.000
_cell.length_c   1.000
_cell.angle_alpha   90.00
_cell.angle_beta   90.00
_cell.angle_gamma   90.00
#
_symmetry.space_group_name_H-M   'P 1'
#
loop_
_entity.id
_entity.type
_entity.pdbx_description
1 polymer ?
#
loop_
_entity_poly.entity_id
_entity_poly.type
_entity_poly.pdbx_seq_one_letter_code
_entity_poly.pdbx_strand_id
1 'polypeptide(L)'
;MQFCGVTAAIIMGAVAERGRLLPAMVFVFVWATIVYCPLACWVWNVNGWAMNYGVLDYAGGGPVEIGSGFSALAYSMVLGRRQERMMLNFRPHNVSLILLGTVFLWFGWLGFNGGSAFGANLRATMACWNTNLTAAFGAISWVLLDWRLARKWSMVGWCSGTISGLVAATPASGFITPWASVILGIVTGIVCNYSTKGKLCLSCPN
;
A
#
# COMPACT_ATOMS: atom_id res chain seq x y z
N MET A 1 16.81 5.17 -0.14
CA MET A 1 16.44 6.03 1.02
C MET A 1 14.95 6.33 1.05
N GLN A 2 14.36 6.97 0.03
CA GLN A 2 12.95 7.37 0.06
C GLN A 2 11.96 6.20 0.26
N PHE A 3 12.18 5.04 -0.37
CA PHE A 3 11.39 3.81 -0.14
C PHE A 3 11.35 3.41 1.35
N CYS A 4 12.48 3.46 2.06
CA CYS A 4 12.53 3.18 3.50
C CYS A 4 11.72 4.20 4.29
N GLY A 5 11.80 5.48 3.93
CA GLY A 5 11.02 6.55 4.57
C GLY A 5 9.51 6.37 4.39
N VAL A 6 9.07 6.01 3.18
CA VAL A 6 7.66 5.69 2.89
C VAL A 6 7.20 4.47 3.68
N THR A 7 8.00 3.40 3.69
CA THR A 7 7.69 2.18 4.45
C THR A 7 7.53 2.46 5.94
N ALA A 8 8.44 3.27 6.51
CA ALA A 8 8.34 3.73 7.88
C ALA A 8 7.07 4.56 8.13
N ALA A 9 6.71 5.47 7.21
CA ALA A 9 5.49 6.26 7.32
C ALA A 9 4.21 5.40 7.31
N ILE A 10 4.17 4.34 6.48
CA ILE A 10 3.04 3.38 6.44
C ILE A 10 2.90 2.66 7.78
N ILE A 11 4.00 2.18 8.35
CA ILE A 11 4.00 1.51 9.67
C ILE A 11 3.56 2.47 10.77
N MET A 12 4.03 3.72 10.74
CA MET A 12 3.61 4.75 11.68
C MET A 12 2.11 5.04 11.61
N GLY A 13 1.47 4.82 10.45
CA GLY A 13 0.02 4.86 10.32
C GLY A 13 -0.71 3.87 11.25
N ALA A 14 -0.14 2.68 11.50
CA ALA A 14 -0.70 1.70 12.45
C ALA A 14 -0.49 2.09 13.92
N VAL A 15 0.41 3.04 14.20
CA VAL A 15 0.69 3.57 15.54
C VAL A 15 -0.32 4.66 15.95
N ALA A 16 -1.17 5.10 15.01
CA ALA A 16 -2.11 6.20 15.21
C ALA A 16 -3.00 6.03 16.46
N GLU A 17 -3.18 7.15 17.16
CA GLU A 17 -4.01 7.34 18.37
C GLU A 17 -3.48 6.76 19.70
N ARG A 18 -2.43 5.92 19.70
CA ARG A 18 -1.98 5.23 20.93
C ARG A 18 -0.47 5.15 21.15
N GLY A 19 0.34 5.39 20.13
CA GLY A 19 1.80 5.35 20.28
C GLY A 19 2.37 6.59 20.94
N ARG A 20 3.44 6.38 21.73
CA ARG A 20 4.33 7.45 22.17
C ARG A 20 5.38 7.70 21.09
N LEU A 21 5.66 8.97 20.81
CA LEU A 21 6.57 9.36 19.72
C LEU A 21 7.98 8.76 19.87
N LEU A 22 8.59 8.89 21.04
CA LEU A 22 9.96 8.39 21.30
C LEU A 22 10.09 6.86 21.10
N PRO A 23 9.27 6.01 21.75
CA PRO A 23 9.27 4.57 21.48
C PRO A 23 9.02 4.22 20.02
N ALA A 24 8.15 4.96 19.32
CA ALA A 24 7.88 4.72 17.92
C ALA A 24 9.07 5.04 17.01
N MET A 25 9.82 6.12 17.30
CA MET A 25 11.06 6.43 16.59
C MET A 25 12.13 5.35 16.76
N VAL A 26 12.32 4.87 17.99
CA VAL A 26 13.26 3.79 18.29
C VAL A 26 12.83 2.50 17.59
N PHE A 27 11.54 2.17 17.65
CA PHE A 27 10.98 1.02 16.95
C PHE A 27 11.22 1.09 15.44
N VAL A 28 10.91 2.23 14.79
CA VAL A 28 11.12 2.40 13.34
C VAL A 28 12.60 2.27 12.98
N PHE A 29 13.51 2.82 13.79
CA PHE A 29 14.95 2.70 13.55
C PHE A 29 15.43 1.25 13.61
N VAL A 30 15.03 0.53 14.66
CA VAL A 30 15.37 -0.89 14.83
C VAL A 30 14.74 -1.72 13.71
N TRP A 31 13.44 -1.54 13.45
CA TRP A 31 12.71 -2.24 12.40
C TRP A 31 13.30 -1.99 11.00
N ALA A 32 13.67 -0.75 10.68
CA ALA A 32 14.30 -0.43 9.41
C ALA A 32 15.64 -1.18 9.25
N THR A 33 16.40 -1.31 10.35
CA THR A 33 17.70 -1.98 10.34
C THR A 33 17.58 -3.50 10.22
N ILE A 34 16.68 -4.12 10.99
CA ILE A 34 16.62 -5.60 11.10
C ILE A 34 15.54 -6.24 10.23
N VAL A 35 14.59 -5.47 9.68
CA VAL A 35 13.51 -5.99 8.82
C VAL A 35 13.62 -5.41 7.42
N TYR A 36 13.56 -4.08 7.27
CA TYR A 36 13.56 -3.46 5.94
C TYR A 36 14.88 -3.70 5.19
N CYS A 37 16.03 -3.45 5.82
CA CYS A 37 17.33 -3.63 5.16
C CYS A 37 17.55 -5.07 4.69
N PRO A 38 17.26 -6.13 5.48
CA PRO A 38 17.30 -7.51 5.00
C PRO A 38 16.33 -7.78 3.84
N LEU A 39 15.06 -7.36 3.94
CA LEU A 39 14.08 -7.54 2.85
C LEU A 39 14.55 -6.89 1.55
N ALA A 40 15.03 -5.64 1.63
CA ALA A 40 15.58 -4.92 0.50
C ALA A 40 16.84 -5.61 -0.05
N CYS A 41 17.71 -6.16 0.81
CA CYS A 41 18.89 -6.90 0.38
C CYS A 41 18.50 -8.17 -0.38
N TRP A 42 17.51 -8.92 0.10
CA TRP A 42 17.10 -10.17 -0.55
C TRP A 42 16.60 -9.95 -1.96
N VAL A 43 15.83 -8.89 -2.18
CA VAL A 43 15.10 -8.64 -3.43
C VAL A 43 15.86 -7.74 -4.40
N TRP A 44 16.62 -6.75 -3.90
CA TRP A 44 17.27 -5.73 -4.75
C TRP A 44 18.80 -5.80 -4.76
N ASN A 45 19.45 -6.54 -3.86
CA ASN A 45 20.90 -6.73 -3.95
C ASN A 45 21.21 -7.78 -5.01
N VAL A 46 22.26 -7.55 -5.79
CA VAL A 46 22.78 -8.51 -6.79
C VAL A 46 23.15 -9.86 -6.14
N ASN A 47 23.59 -9.84 -4.88
CA ASN A 47 23.90 -11.04 -4.11
C ASN A 47 22.71 -11.51 -3.24
N GLY A 48 21.55 -10.88 -3.37
CA GLY A 48 20.34 -11.24 -2.65
C GLY A 48 19.80 -12.59 -3.12
N TRP A 49 19.40 -13.44 -2.18
CA TRP A 49 18.91 -14.77 -2.54
C TRP A 49 17.68 -14.67 -3.46
N ALA A 50 16.70 -13.81 -3.16
CA ALA A 50 15.47 -13.72 -3.96
C ALA A 50 15.77 -13.24 -5.39
N MET A 51 16.69 -12.30 -5.56
CA MET A 51 17.17 -11.89 -6.89
C MET A 51 17.82 -13.06 -7.64
N ASN A 52 18.68 -13.84 -6.98
CA ASN A 52 19.34 -15.01 -7.58
C ASN A 52 18.37 -16.14 -7.95
N TYR A 53 17.24 -16.27 -7.24
CA TYR A 53 16.15 -17.19 -7.57
C TYR A 53 15.18 -16.64 -8.62
N GLY A 54 15.42 -15.45 -9.18
CA GLY A 54 14.59 -14.85 -10.23
C GLY A 54 13.29 -14.21 -9.75
N VAL A 55 13.18 -13.87 -8.46
CA VAL A 55 12.02 -13.14 -7.93
C VAL A 55 11.97 -11.74 -8.53
N LEU A 56 10.84 -11.40 -9.12
CA LEU A 56 10.61 -10.10 -9.75
C LEU A 56 9.85 -9.17 -8.80
N ASP A 57 10.48 -8.05 -8.45
CA ASP A 57 9.85 -6.96 -7.71
C ASP A 57 10.38 -5.63 -8.24
N TYR A 58 9.55 -4.95 -9.03
CA TYR A 58 9.98 -3.80 -9.80
C TYR A 58 10.27 -2.57 -8.93
N ALA A 59 9.34 -2.21 -8.03
CA ALA A 59 9.42 -1.01 -7.21
C ALA A 59 9.15 -1.27 -5.72
N GLY A 60 9.12 -2.53 -5.25
CA GLY A 60 9.11 -2.83 -3.82
C GLY A 60 7.81 -3.34 -3.25
N GLY A 61 7.07 -4.16 -3.99
CA GLY A 61 5.91 -4.87 -3.47
C GLY A 61 6.25 -5.73 -2.25
N GLY A 62 7.42 -6.36 -2.22
CA GLY A 62 7.90 -7.12 -1.07
C GLY A 62 8.39 -6.22 0.07
N PRO A 63 9.53 -5.51 -0.11
CA PRO A 63 10.15 -4.72 0.95
C PRO A 63 9.28 -3.58 1.50
N VAL A 64 8.47 -2.93 0.65
CA VAL A 64 7.64 -1.78 1.05
C VAL A 64 6.23 -2.24 1.43
N GLU A 65 5.48 -2.79 0.48
CA GLU A 65 4.03 -2.97 0.68
C GLU A 65 3.70 -4.15 1.59
N ILE A 66 4.23 -5.34 1.28
CA ILE A 66 4.05 -6.54 2.10
C ILE A 66 4.77 -6.35 3.44
N GLY A 67 6.02 -5.87 3.41
CA GLY A 67 6.84 -5.63 4.60
C GLY A 67 6.16 -4.70 5.60
N SER A 68 5.67 -3.53 5.14
CA SER A 68 4.94 -2.61 6.02
C SER A 68 3.55 -3.13 6.40
N GLY A 69 2.81 -3.75 5.48
CA GLY A 69 1.45 -4.24 5.72
C GLY A 69 1.39 -5.32 6.81
N PHE A 70 2.28 -6.33 6.74
CA PHE A 70 2.37 -7.36 7.77
C PHE A 70 2.96 -6.83 9.08
N SER A 71 3.90 -5.88 9.01
CA SER A 71 4.44 -5.24 10.22
C SER A 71 3.37 -4.42 10.94
N ALA A 72 2.54 -3.69 10.20
CA ALA A 72 1.38 -2.97 10.71
C ALA A 72 0.35 -3.91 11.34
N LEU A 73 0.09 -5.06 10.72
CA LEU A 73 -0.79 -6.09 11.27
C LEU A 73 -0.23 -6.65 12.59
N ALA A 74 1.03 -7.08 12.62
CA ALA A 74 1.68 -7.59 13.82
C ALA A 74 1.69 -6.54 14.94
N TYR A 75 2.00 -5.29 14.60
CA TYR A 75 1.97 -4.18 15.55
C TYR A 75 0.56 -3.97 16.12
N SER A 76 -0.49 -3.98 15.28
CA SER A 76 -1.87 -3.83 15.74
C SER A 76 -2.34 -4.97 16.67
N MET A 77 -1.85 -6.19 16.44
CA MET A 77 -2.16 -7.35 17.28
C MET A 77 -1.51 -7.23 18.67
N VAL A 78 -0.27 -6.72 18.74
CA VAL A 78 0.45 -6.52 20.00
C VAL A 78 -0.14 -5.35 20.81
N LEU A 79 -0.55 -4.26 20.14
CA LEU A 79 -1.07 -3.07 20.82
C LEU A 79 -2.48 -3.29 21.42
N GLY A 80 -3.24 -4.25 20.90
CA GLY A 80 -4.57 -4.61 21.37
C GLY A 80 -5.71 -3.72 20.87
N ARG A 81 -6.96 -4.16 21.14
CA ARG A 81 -8.20 -3.57 20.60
C ARG A 81 -8.47 -2.13 21.05
N ARG A 82 -9.09 -1.33 20.16
CA ARG A 82 -9.56 0.02 20.51
C ARG A 82 -10.72 -0.02 21.52
N GLN A 83 -10.83 0.99 22.39
CA GLN A 83 -11.96 1.08 23.34
C GLN A 83 -13.28 1.21 22.55
N GLU A 84 -14.29 0.43 22.91
CA GLU A 84 -15.57 0.32 22.17
C GLU A 84 -16.28 1.67 21.95
N ARG A 85 -16.10 2.63 22.86
CA ARG A 85 -16.67 3.99 22.73
C ARG A 85 -16.17 4.74 21.48
N MET A 86 -14.99 4.40 20.96
CA MET A 86 -14.45 4.98 19.72
C MET A 86 -14.87 4.19 18.46
N MET A 87 -15.44 2.99 18.60
CA MET A 87 -15.81 2.12 17.47
C MET A 87 -17.22 2.38 16.92
N LEU A 88 -18.13 2.93 17.73
CA LEU A 88 -19.53 3.20 17.34
C LEU A 88 -19.67 4.31 16.27
N ASN A 89 -18.62 5.09 16.02
CA ASN A 89 -18.62 6.22 15.07
C ASN A 89 -17.27 6.35 14.35
N PHE A 90 -16.73 5.27 13.77
CA PHE A 90 -15.56 5.39 12.88
C PHE A 90 -15.97 6.00 11.53
N ARG A 91 -16.39 7.27 11.57
CA ARG A 91 -16.59 8.10 10.38
C ARG A 91 -15.24 8.71 10.02
N PRO A 92 -14.91 8.85 8.73
CA PRO A 92 -13.70 9.54 8.31
C PRO A 92 -13.67 10.94 8.94
N HIS A 93 -12.63 11.23 9.73
CA HIS A 93 -12.49 12.51 10.43
C HIS A 93 -12.55 13.69 9.46
N ASN A 94 -11.94 13.55 8.28
CA ASN A 94 -12.03 14.53 7.19
C ASN A 94 -11.80 13.87 5.83
N VAL A 95 -12.86 13.79 5.01
CA VAL A 95 -12.81 13.16 3.68
C VAL A 95 -11.93 13.96 2.71
N SER A 96 -11.90 15.29 2.82
CA SER A 96 -11.06 16.15 1.98
C SER A 96 -9.58 15.92 2.22
N LEU A 97 -9.18 15.64 3.47
CA LEU A 97 -7.79 15.33 3.81
C LEU A 97 -7.37 13.95 3.26
N ILE A 98 -8.27 12.97 3.29
CA ILE A 98 -8.04 11.64 2.67
C ILE A 98 -7.84 11.79 1.16
N LEU A 99 -8.68 12.59 0.51
CA LEU A 99 -8.56 12.88 -0.92
C LEU A 99 -7.22 13.57 -1.24
N LEU A 100 -6.87 14.61 -0.48
CA LEU A 100 -5.62 15.33 -0.66
C LEU A 100 -4.40 14.40 -0.50
N GLY A 101 -4.40 13.57 0.53
CA GLY A 101 -3.37 12.54 0.73
C GLY A 101 -3.30 11.56 -0.44
N THR A 102 -4.45 11.14 -0.97
CA THR A 102 -4.52 10.23 -2.13
C THR A 102 -3.96 10.87 -3.40
N VAL A 103 -4.22 12.16 -3.63
CA VAL A 103 -3.67 12.91 -4.77
C VAL A 103 -2.14 13.00 -4.67
N PHE A 104 -1.60 13.33 -3.50
CA PHE A 104 -0.15 13.37 -3.29
C PHE A 104 0.49 11.98 -3.43
N LEU A 105 -0.14 10.94 -2.90
CA LEU A 105 0.33 9.56 -3.04
C LEU A 105 0.32 9.14 -4.50
N TRP A 106 -0.75 9.38 -5.25
CA TRP A 106 -0.81 9.04 -6.66
C TRP A 106 0.27 9.76 -7.46
N PHE A 107 0.38 11.08 -7.31
CA PHE A 107 1.43 11.86 -7.97
C PHE A 107 2.83 11.34 -7.64
N GLY A 108 3.11 11.13 -6.35
CA GLY A 108 4.39 10.58 -5.89
C GLY A 108 4.66 9.17 -6.41
N TRP A 109 3.62 8.34 -6.57
CA TRP A 109 3.74 6.96 -7.04
C TRP A 109 4.25 6.87 -8.48
N LEU A 110 4.01 7.88 -9.30
CA LEU A 110 4.57 7.96 -10.65
C LEU A 110 6.10 8.06 -10.60
N GLY A 111 6.64 8.82 -9.65
CA GLY A 111 8.08 8.85 -9.36
C GLY A 111 8.57 7.54 -8.73
N PHE A 112 7.77 6.93 -7.85
CA PHE A 112 8.08 5.67 -7.17
C PHE A 112 8.26 4.51 -8.17
N ASN A 113 7.28 4.30 -9.05
CA ASN A 113 7.32 3.23 -10.05
C ASN A 113 8.14 3.64 -11.28
N GLY A 114 7.95 4.84 -11.82
CA GLY A 114 8.70 5.32 -12.99
C GLY A 114 10.20 5.42 -12.74
N GLY A 115 10.59 5.93 -11.57
CA GLY A 115 11.99 6.07 -11.17
C GLY A 115 12.71 4.75 -10.92
N SER A 116 11.97 3.66 -10.66
CA SER A 116 12.53 2.31 -10.49
C SER A 116 13.09 1.72 -11.80
N ALA A 117 12.92 2.41 -12.93
CA ALA A 117 13.60 2.09 -14.19
C ALA A 117 15.09 2.51 -14.21
N PHE A 118 15.55 3.31 -13.23
CA PHE A 118 16.90 3.87 -13.14
C PHE A 118 17.35 4.62 -14.41
N GLY A 119 16.41 5.28 -15.10
CA GLY A 119 16.71 6.10 -16.28
C GLY A 119 15.43 6.60 -16.98
N ALA A 120 15.59 7.62 -17.83
CA ALA A 120 14.51 8.15 -18.66
C ALA A 120 14.40 7.32 -19.96
N ASN A 121 13.69 6.20 -19.87
CA ASN A 121 13.55 5.25 -20.96
C ASN A 121 12.08 4.82 -21.14
N LEU A 122 11.81 4.06 -22.20
CA LEU A 122 10.47 3.58 -22.50
C LEU A 122 9.88 2.75 -21.34
N ARG A 123 10.72 2.02 -20.59
CA ARG A 123 10.29 1.23 -19.44
C ARG A 123 9.77 2.10 -18.30
N ALA A 124 10.39 3.25 -18.03
CA ALA A 124 9.89 4.24 -17.07
C ALA A 124 8.50 4.75 -17.48
N THR A 125 8.32 5.11 -18.75
CA THR A 125 7.03 5.56 -19.30
C THR A 125 5.96 4.49 -19.17
N MET A 126 6.30 3.24 -19.51
CA MET A 126 5.40 2.09 -19.37
C MET A 126 5.02 1.84 -17.91
N ALA A 127 5.97 1.95 -16.97
CA ALA A 127 5.70 1.80 -15.56
C ALA A 127 4.73 2.90 -15.06
N CYS A 128 4.92 4.15 -15.45
CA CYS A 128 3.98 5.23 -15.15
C CYS A 128 2.58 4.96 -15.72
N TRP A 129 2.49 4.48 -16.96
CA TRP A 129 1.21 4.18 -17.60
C TRP A 129 0.48 3.04 -16.91
N ASN A 130 1.17 1.94 -16.64
CA ASN A 130 0.65 0.79 -15.91
C ASN A 130 0.16 1.19 -14.51
N THR A 131 0.93 2.02 -13.81
CA THR A 131 0.56 2.54 -12.48
C THR A 131 -0.76 3.31 -12.52
N ASN A 132 -0.95 4.21 -13.49
CA ASN A 132 -2.19 4.95 -13.64
C ASN A 132 -3.38 4.05 -13.98
N LEU A 133 -3.20 3.09 -14.89
CA LEU A 133 -4.26 2.15 -15.27
C LEU A 133 -4.67 1.28 -14.08
N THR A 134 -3.73 0.66 -13.39
CA THR A 134 -4.04 -0.19 -12.24
C THR A 134 -4.71 0.60 -11.11
N ALA A 135 -4.28 1.83 -10.85
CA ALA A 135 -4.93 2.73 -9.88
C ALA A 135 -6.38 3.06 -10.28
N ALA A 136 -6.60 3.48 -11.52
CA ALA A 136 -7.93 3.87 -12.00
C ALA A 136 -8.91 2.69 -11.96
N PHE A 137 -8.50 1.51 -12.45
CA PHE A 137 -9.35 0.32 -12.46
C PHE A 137 -9.54 -0.30 -11.06
N GLY A 138 -8.56 -0.14 -10.16
CA GLY A 138 -8.72 -0.44 -8.73
C GLY A 138 -9.77 0.43 -8.06
N ALA A 139 -9.73 1.73 -8.31
CA ALA A 139 -10.71 2.70 -7.80
C ALA A 139 -12.12 2.41 -8.32
N ILE A 140 -12.27 2.21 -9.64
CA ILE A 140 -13.56 1.89 -10.27
C ILE A 140 -14.15 0.61 -9.67
N SER A 141 -13.35 -0.45 -9.56
CA SER A 141 -13.82 -1.75 -9.07
C SER A 141 -14.26 -1.68 -7.62
N TRP A 142 -13.51 -0.98 -6.77
CA TRP A 142 -13.89 -0.78 -5.37
C TRP A 142 -15.20 -0.01 -5.24
N VAL A 143 -15.33 1.10 -5.97
CA VAL A 143 -16.51 1.95 -5.90
C VAL A 143 -17.76 1.23 -6.41
N LEU A 144 -17.63 0.42 -7.47
CA LEU A 144 -18.74 -0.39 -7.98
C LEU A 144 -19.18 -1.46 -6.97
N LEU A 145 -18.24 -2.08 -6.25
CA LEU A 145 -18.55 -3.03 -5.18
C LEU A 145 -19.27 -2.36 -4.00
N ASP A 146 -18.79 -1.21 -3.57
CA ASP A 146 -19.44 -0.45 -2.49
C ASP A 146 -20.82 0.02 -2.92
N TRP A 147 -20.97 0.48 -4.17
CA TRP A 147 -22.25 0.90 -4.72
C TRP A 147 -23.27 -0.25 -4.77
N ARG A 148 -22.86 -1.49 -5.08
CA ARG A 148 -23.75 -2.66 -5.08
C ARG A 148 -24.45 -2.86 -3.73
N LEU A 149 -23.74 -2.62 -2.62
CA LEU A 149 -24.24 -2.86 -1.26
C LEU A 149 -24.91 -1.62 -0.67
N ALA A 150 -24.25 -0.46 -0.75
CA ALA A 150 -24.72 0.76 -0.11
C ALA A 150 -25.64 1.63 -0.99
N ARG A 151 -25.74 1.32 -2.30
CA ARG A 151 -26.45 2.11 -3.33
C ARG A 151 -26.06 3.59 -3.35
N LYS A 152 -24.84 3.90 -2.89
CA LYS A 152 -24.26 5.25 -2.81
C LYS A 152 -22.82 5.22 -3.29
N TRP A 153 -22.39 6.32 -3.90
CA TRP A 153 -21.01 6.50 -4.36
C TRP A 153 -20.14 6.96 -3.18
N SER A 154 -19.08 6.19 -2.87
CA SER A 154 -18.21 6.45 -1.72
C SER A 154 -16.89 7.09 -2.17
N MET A 155 -16.62 8.31 -1.72
CA MET A 155 -15.34 8.97 -1.98
C MET A 155 -14.18 8.27 -1.27
N VAL A 156 -14.42 7.77 -0.06
CA VAL A 156 -13.43 6.98 0.69
C VAL A 156 -13.16 5.64 0.00
N GLY A 157 -14.19 5.04 -0.59
CA GLY A 157 -14.05 3.83 -1.41
C GLY A 157 -13.20 4.07 -2.66
N TRP A 158 -13.42 5.19 -3.34
CA TRP A 158 -12.59 5.61 -4.48
C TRP A 158 -11.13 5.76 -4.06
N CYS A 159 -10.85 6.49 -2.97
CA CYS A 159 -9.48 6.66 -2.48
C CYS A 159 -8.82 5.33 -2.09
N SER A 160 -9.55 4.45 -1.40
CA SER A 160 -9.05 3.14 -0.96
C SER A 160 -8.75 2.22 -2.15
N GLY A 161 -9.61 2.22 -3.16
CA GLY A 161 -9.41 1.47 -4.40
C GLY A 161 -8.23 1.99 -5.21
N THR A 162 -8.06 3.33 -5.30
CA THR A 162 -6.90 3.96 -5.94
C THR A 162 -5.59 3.50 -5.29
N ILE A 163 -5.47 3.62 -3.96
CA ILE A 163 -4.27 3.21 -3.24
C ILE A 163 -4.02 1.71 -3.39
N SER A 164 -5.06 0.88 -3.30
CA SER A 164 -4.92 -0.57 -3.50
C SER A 164 -4.38 -0.91 -4.89
N GLY A 165 -4.89 -0.25 -5.93
CA GLY A 165 -4.37 -0.40 -7.29
C GLY A 165 -2.91 0.05 -7.43
N LEU A 166 -2.54 1.19 -6.84
CA LEU A 166 -1.16 1.68 -6.83
C LEU A 166 -0.21 0.67 -6.17
N VAL A 167 -0.60 0.13 -5.01
CA VAL A 167 0.13 -0.92 -4.27
C VAL A 167 0.35 -2.16 -5.13
N ALA A 168 -0.67 -2.65 -5.83
CA ALA A 168 -0.52 -3.81 -6.71
C ALA A 168 0.33 -3.51 -7.96
N ALA A 169 0.33 -2.28 -8.45
CA ALA A 169 1.20 -1.88 -9.56
C ALA A 169 2.69 -1.85 -9.16
N THR A 170 3.01 -1.65 -7.89
CA THR A 170 4.39 -1.52 -7.39
C THR A 170 5.32 -2.66 -7.84
N PRO A 171 5.02 -3.95 -7.61
CA PRO A 171 5.90 -5.04 -8.06
C PRO A 171 5.85 -5.29 -9.58
N ALA A 172 4.78 -4.89 -10.27
CA ALA A 172 4.47 -5.38 -11.61
C ALA A 172 4.62 -4.35 -12.74
N SER A 173 4.55 -3.05 -12.44
CA SER A 173 4.39 -1.96 -13.42
C SER A 173 5.46 -1.91 -14.50
N GLY A 174 6.70 -2.30 -14.22
CA GLY A 174 7.78 -2.35 -15.19
C GLY A 174 7.97 -3.69 -15.90
N PHE A 175 7.08 -4.66 -15.69
CA PHE A 175 7.14 -6.00 -16.28
C PHE A 175 5.90 -6.36 -17.11
N ILE A 176 4.72 -5.87 -16.71
CA ILE A 176 3.45 -6.25 -17.35
C ILE A 176 3.09 -5.32 -18.51
N THR A 177 2.24 -5.82 -19.40
CA THR A 177 1.66 -5.03 -20.50
C THR A 177 0.47 -4.18 -20.01
N PRO A 178 0.11 -3.09 -20.73
CA PRO A 178 -0.97 -2.19 -20.32
C PRO A 178 -2.33 -2.85 -20.11
N TRP A 179 -2.67 -3.85 -20.93
CA TRP A 179 -3.94 -4.57 -20.76
C TRP A 179 -3.96 -5.42 -19.49
N ALA A 180 -2.81 -5.98 -19.09
CA ALA A 180 -2.71 -6.78 -17.86
C ALA A 180 -2.84 -5.88 -16.62
N SER A 181 -2.37 -4.63 -16.69
CA SER A 181 -2.53 -3.62 -15.64
C SER A 181 -3.99 -3.33 -15.28
N VAL A 182 -4.88 -3.38 -16.28
CA VAL A 182 -6.33 -3.23 -16.09
C VAL A 182 -6.89 -4.39 -15.26
N ILE A 183 -6.55 -5.63 -15.65
CA ILE A 183 -6.99 -6.84 -14.94
C ILE A 183 -6.45 -6.83 -13.51
N LEU A 184 -5.17 -6.49 -13.33
CA LEU A 184 -4.54 -6.38 -12.02
C LEU A 184 -5.27 -5.35 -11.13
N GLY A 185 -5.64 -4.20 -11.69
CA GLY A 185 -6.42 -3.17 -10.99
C GLY A 185 -7.77 -3.70 -10.53
N ILE A 186 -8.51 -4.36 -11.43
CA ILE A 186 -9.82 -4.92 -11.12
C ILE A 186 -9.74 -5.98 -10.02
N VAL A 187 -8.86 -6.97 -10.17
CA VAL A 187 -8.69 -8.06 -9.21
C VAL A 187 -8.27 -7.50 -7.85
N THR A 188 -7.32 -6.57 -7.82
CA THR A 188 -6.85 -5.96 -6.58
C THR A 188 -7.95 -5.16 -5.89
N GLY A 189 -8.69 -4.33 -6.62
CA GLY A 189 -9.82 -3.57 -6.06
C GLY A 189 -10.87 -4.48 -5.42
N ILE A 190 -11.16 -5.62 -6.04
CA ILE A 190 -12.09 -6.62 -5.50
C ILE A 190 -11.53 -7.29 -4.23
N VAL A 191 -10.32 -7.85 -4.32
CA VAL A 191 -9.69 -8.60 -3.23
C VAL A 191 -9.45 -7.72 -2.01
N CYS A 192 -8.94 -6.50 -2.20
CA CYS A 192 -8.68 -5.58 -1.10
C CYS A 192 -9.99 -5.10 -0.44
N ASN A 193 -11.06 -4.85 -1.21
CA ASN A 193 -12.37 -4.51 -0.64
C ASN A 193 -12.88 -5.61 0.30
N TYR A 194 -12.87 -6.88 -0.12
CA TYR A 194 -13.26 -7.99 0.75
C TYR A 194 -12.31 -8.21 1.93
N SER A 195 -11.00 -7.99 1.73
CA SER A 195 -10.00 -8.12 2.80
C SER A 195 -10.23 -7.14 3.95
N THR A 196 -10.78 -5.95 3.69
CA THR A 196 -11.15 -5.02 4.77
C THR A 196 -12.24 -5.59 5.69
N LYS A 197 -13.17 -6.38 5.14
CA LYS A 197 -14.20 -7.08 5.92
C LYS A 197 -13.61 -8.25 6.71
N GLY A 198 -12.59 -8.93 6.17
CA GLY A 198 -11.87 -10.00 6.86
C GLY A 198 -11.16 -9.54 8.15
N LYS A 199 -10.73 -8.27 8.23
CA LYS A 199 -10.13 -7.70 9.45
C LYS A 199 -11.09 -7.73 10.65
N LEU A 200 -12.39 -7.56 10.40
CA LEU A 200 -13.44 -7.67 11.43
C LEU A 200 -13.52 -9.10 12.00
N CYS A 201 -13.34 -10.12 11.16
CA CYS A 201 -13.36 -11.52 11.58
C CYS A 201 -12.12 -11.91 12.40
N LEU A 202 -10.95 -11.35 12.07
CA LEU A 202 -9.69 -11.62 12.79
C LEU A 202 -9.61 -10.93 14.16
N SER A 203 -10.68 -10.29 14.62
CA SER A 203 -10.71 -9.51 15.86
C SER A 203 -9.65 -8.41 15.95
N CYS A 204 -8.99 -8.08 14.82
CA CYS A 204 -8.00 -7.03 14.75
C CYS A 204 -8.64 -5.66 15.01
N PRO A 205 -7.95 -4.73 15.68
CA PRO A 205 -8.50 -3.40 15.94
C PRO A 205 -8.75 -2.67 14.61
N ASN A 206 -9.93 -2.07 14.45
CA ASN A 206 -10.15 -1.00 13.46
C ASN A 206 -9.51 0.30 13.93
#